data_AF-A0A4V5V1N1-F1
#
_entry.id   AF-A0A4V5V1N1-F1
#
_cell.length_a   1.000
_cell.length_b   1.000
_cell.length_c   1.000
_cell.angle_alpha   90.00
_cell.angle_beta   90.00
_cell.angle_gamma   90.00
#
_symmetry.space_group_name_H-M   'P 1'
#
loop_
_entity.id
_entity.type
_entity.pdbx_description
1 polymer ?
#
loop_
_entity_poly.entity_id
_entity_poly.type
_entity_poly.pdbx_seq_one_letter_code
_entity_poly.pdbx_strand_id
1 'polypeptide(L)'
;MAYSEPFFGDRVVSWTNIWTDLYPEDPYNPHDDHAAFTMQRLRGTVLAQAAELEDVMSAIIEHLDPQARSKRRTAGQALHAINSALTPADKDFWIYELEVIDRAIKSRNRIAHNRITIGSAWTDYATGGGEWTPVVSMIGNDLYDEGDLLVDLNLQQLATRDAVRLLHFLVHRDSLDAEDS
;
A
#
# COMPACT_ATOMS: atom_id res chain seq x y z
N MET A 1 -17.53 2.05 25.38
CA MET A 1 -17.40 3.32 24.63
C MET A 1 -18.48 3.32 23.57
N ALA A 2 -19.30 4.37 23.48
CA ALA A 2 -20.19 4.54 22.34
C ALA A 2 -19.33 4.99 21.15
N TYR A 3 -19.41 4.29 20.02
CA TYR A 3 -18.78 4.72 18.79
C TYR A 3 -19.50 5.97 18.28
N SER A 4 -18.77 7.06 18.11
CA SER A 4 -19.26 8.22 17.38
C SER A 4 -19.06 7.98 15.90
N GLU A 5 -20.11 8.13 15.09
CA GLU A 5 -19.96 8.10 13.63
C GLU A 5 -19.03 9.24 13.19
N PRO A 6 -18.16 9.02 12.18
CA PRO A 6 -17.37 10.08 11.59
C PRO A 6 -18.28 11.20 11.09
N PHE A 7 -17.89 12.47 11.29
CA PHE A 7 -18.70 13.64 10.91
C PHE A 7 -19.13 13.65 9.43
N PHE A 8 -18.31 13.04 8.56
CA PHE A 8 -18.60 12.92 7.13
C PHE A 8 -18.98 11.49 6.69
N GLY A 9 -19.17 10.54 7.60
CA GLY A 9 -19.33 9.12 7.28
C GLY A 9 -18.05 8.47 6.72
N ASP A 10 -18.19 7.31 6.07
CA ASP A 10 -17.07 6.50 5.58
C ASP A 10 -16.45 6.98 4.24
N ARG A 11 -16.60 8.27 3.93
CA ARG A 11 -16.10 8.88 2.70
C ARG A 11 -14.90 9.78 2.95
N VAL A 12 -13.99 9.79 1.99
CA VAL A 12 -12.96 10.83 1.91
C VAL A 12 -13.63 12.12 1.49
N VAL A 13 -13.47 13.17 2.30
CA VAL A 13 -13.90 14.53 1.99
C VAL A 13 -12.66 15.38 1.87
N SER A 14 -12.54 16.10 0.76
CA SER A 14 -11.45 17.03 0.58
C SER A 14 -11.57 18.23 1.49
N TRP A 15 -10.42 18.72 1.95
CA TRP A 15 -10.35 19.89 2.80
C TRP A 15 -10.91 21.14 2.11
N THR A 16 -10.90 21.21 0.78
CA THR A 16 -11.50 22.33 0.02
C THR A 16 -13.02 22.31 0.11
N ASN A 17 -13.66 21.14 0.07
CA ASN A 17 -15.10 21.01 0.29
C ASN A 17 -15.47 21.37 1.74
N ILE A 18 -14.64 20.97 2.71
CA ILE A 18 -14.80 21.39 4.10
C ILE A 18 -14.63 22.91 4.23
N TRP A 19 -13.66 23.50 3.53
CA TRP A 19 -13.43 24.94 3.52
C TRP A 19 -14.64 25.69 2.97
N THR A 20 -15.17 25.28 1.82
CA THR A 20 -16.35 25.89 1.21
C THR A 20 -17.59 25.80 2.12
N ASP A 21 -17.77 24.67 2.81
CA ASP A 21 -18.86 24.49 3.77
C ASP A 21 -18.71 25.42 4.99
N LEU A 22 -17.49 25.58 5.50
CA LEU A 22 -17.19 26.43 6.65
C LEU A 22 -17.13 27.93 6.30
N TYR A 23 -16.77 28.28 5.07
CA TYR A 23 -16.49 29.66 4.62
C TYR A 23 -17.10 29.95 3.24
N PRO A 24 -18.44 29.93 3.10
CA PRO A 24 -19.12 30.05 1.80
C PRO A 24 -18.95 31.41 1.11
N GLU A 25 -18.53 32.44 1.85
CA GLU A 25 -18.29 33.80 1.34
C GLU A 25 -16.91 33.96 0.65
N ASP A 26 -16.03 32.97 0.78
CA ASP A 26 -14.70 32.95 0.16
C ASP A 26 -14.65 31.86 -0.92
N PRO A 27 -15.02 32.16 -2.19
CA PRO A 27 -15.12 31.16 -3.24
C PRO A 27 -13.72 30.70 -3.65
N TYR A 28 -13.21 29.70 -2.95
CA TYR A 28 -12.08 28.89 -3.40
C TYR A 28 -12.57 27.93 -4.49
N ASN A 29 -11.92 27.91 -5.65
CA ASN A 29 -12.28 27.03 -6.77
C ASN A 29 -11.82 25.59 -6.47
N PRO A 30 -12.71 24.66 -6.03
CA PRO A 30 -12.30 23.33 -5.63
C PRO A 30 -12.10 22.47 -6.88
N HIS A 31 -10.95 21.82 -7.00
CA HIS A 31 -10.79 20.73 -7.96
C HIS A 31 -11.65 19.55 -7.50
N ASP A 32 -12.40 18.94 -8.42
CA ASP A 32 -13.54 18.05 -8.11
C ASP A 32 -13.10 16.68 -7.56
N ASP A 33 -13.20 16.51 -6.24
CA ASP A 33 -12.69 15.36 -5.49
C ASP A 33 -13.56 14.10 -5.57
N HIS A 34 -14.84 14.23 -5.94
CA HIS A 34 -15.75 13.08 -6.03
C HIS A 34 -15.29 12.06 -7.07
N ALA A 35 -14.56 12.56 -8.06
CA ALA A 35 -14.04 11.84 -9.19
C ALA A 35 -12.81 10.98 -8.84
N ALA A 36 -12.16 11.24 -7.69
CA ALA A 36 -11.00 10.48 -7.20
C ALA A 36 -11.31 9.51 -6.07
N PHE A 37 -12.59 9.35 -5.70
CA PHE A 37 -13.01 8.44 -4.63
C PHE A 37 -12.49 7.02 -4.84
N THR A 38 -12.63 6.47 -6.05
CA THR A 38 -12.17 5.12 -6.38
C THR A 38 -10.66 4.98 -6.22
N MET A 39 -9.90 5.98 -6.66
CA MET A 39 -8.44 6.00 -6.50
C MET A 39 -8.00 6.08 -5.04
N GLN A 40 -8.62 6.94 -4.24
CA GLN A 40 -8.30 7.03 -2.81
C GLN A 40 -8.67 5.74 -2.07
N ARG A 41 -9.81 5.12 -2.42
CA ARG A 41 -10.23 3.83 -1.90
C ARG A 41 -9.21 2.75 -2.24
N LEU A 42 -8.82 2.64 -3.51
CA LEU A 42 -7.82 1.66 -3.97
C LEU A 42 -6.47 1.88 -3.27
N ARG A 43 -6.01 3.13 -3.16
CA ARG A 43 -4.80 3.46 -2.40
C ARG A 43 -4.89 2.99 -0.95
N GLY A 44 -6.02 3.25 -0.28
CA GLY A 44 -6.28 2.74 1.07
C GLY A 44 -6.17 1.22 1.14
N THR A 45 -6.76 0.51 0.18
CA THR A 45 -6.68 -0.96 0.08
C THR A 45 -5.25 -1.45 -0.12
N VAL A 46 -4.46 -0.81 -1.00
CA VAL A 46 -3.05 -1.16 -1.21
C VAL A 46 -2.24 -1.00 0.08
N LEU A 47 -2.45 0.09 0.81
CA LEU A 47 -1.76 0.35 2.09
C LEU A 47 -2.19 -0.65 3.18
N ALA A 48 -3.47 -1.03 3.22
CA ALA A 48 -3.95 -2.07 4.12
C ALA A 48 -3.30 -3.44 3.81
N GLN A 49 -3.25 -3.83 2.53
CA GLN A 49 -2.58 -5.07 2.13
C GLN A 49 -1.08 -5.05 2.46
N ALA A 50 -0.43 -3.89 2.33
CA ALA A 50 0.98 -3.78 2.70
C ALA A 50 1.22 -3.93 4.21
N ALA A 51 0.25 -3.53 5.05
CA ALA A 51 0.32 -3.79 6.49
C ALA A 51 0.32 -5.29 6.79
N GLU A 52 -0.50 -6.09 6.09
CA GLU A 52 -0.50 -7.56 6.21
C GLU A 52 0.87 -8.17 5.83
N LEU A 53 1.51 -7.66 4.76
CA LEU A 53 2.87 -8.06 4.41
C LEU A 53 3.87 -7.73 5.52
N GLU A 54 3.78 -6.53 6.12
CA GLU A 54 4.63 -6.10 7.24
C GLU A 54 4.46 -6.99 8.47
N ASP A 55 3.24 -7.47 8.74
CA ASP A 55 2.94 -8.40 9.83
C ASP A 55 3.55 -9.78 9.58
N VAL A 56 3.44 -10.32 8.35
CA VAL A 56 4.08 -11.60 8.00
C VAL A 56 5.60 -11.49 8.08
N MET A 57 6.19 -10.38 7.61
CA MET A 57 7.64 -10.14 7.76
C MET A 57 8.06 -10.09 9.23
N SER A 58 7.22 -9.51 10.10
CA SER A 58 7.47 -9.50 11.54
C SER A 58 7.48 -10.92 12.12
N ALA A 59 6.53 -11.77 11.70
CA ALA A 59 6.50 -13.18 12.11
C ALA A 59 7.73 -13.97 11.63
N ILE A 60 8.21 -13.73 10.39
CA ILE A 60 9.44 -14.34 9.87
C ILE A 60 10.64 -13.94 10.73
N ILE A 61 10.76 -12.66 11.08
CA ILE A 61 11.85 -12.15 11.92
C ILE A 61 11.80 -12.78 13.30
N GLU A 62 10.62 -12.86 13.93
CA GLU A 62 10.45 -13.48 15.24
C GLU A 62 10.78 -14.98 15.23
N HIS A 63 10.52 -15.67 14.13
CA HIS A 63 10.92 -17.06 13.94
C HIS A 63 12.45 -17.21 13.82
N LEU A 64 13.09 -16.39 13.00
CA LEU A 64 14.54 -16.45 12.75
C LEU A 64 15.38 -15.94 13.91
N ASP A 65 14.88 -14.95 14.66
CA ASP A 65 15.50 -14.39 15.86
C ASP A 65 14.42 -14.06 16.90
N PRO A 66 14.13 -14.99 17.83
CA PRO A 66 13.12 -14.80 18.88
C PRO A 66 13.42 -13.62 19.84
N GLN A 67 14.65 -13.11 19.86
CA GLN A 67 15.03 -11.95 20.67
C GLN A 67 14.89 -10.63 19.89
N ALA A 68 14.60 -10.68 18.59
CA ALA A 68 14.43 -9.50 17.76
C ALA A 68 13.17 -8.72 18.14
N ARG A 69 13.32 -7.41 18.38
CA ARG A 69 12.18 -6.48 18.51
C ARG A 69 11.61 -6.12 17.14
N SER A 70 10.77 -6.99 16.58
CA SER A 70 10.10 -6.85 15.27
C SER A 70 9.39 -5.50 15.08
N LYS A 71 8.56 -5.08 16.07
CA LYS A 71 7.62 -3.95 16.00
C LYS A 71 8.19 -2.53 15.86
N ARG A 72 9.51 -2.35 15.70
CA ARG A 72 10.14 -1.02 15.54
C ARG A 72 10.81 -0.82 14.19
N ARG A 73 10.73 -1.79 13.28
CA ARG A 73 11.42 -1.72 11.99
C ARG A 73 10.52 -1.10 10.93
N THR A 74 11.10 -0.30 10.04
CA THR A 74 10.45 0.02 8.77
C THR A 74 10.41 -1.24 7.89
N ALA A 75 9.50 -1.30 6.92
CA ALA A 75 9.39 -2.45 6.03
C ALA A 75 10.73 -2.84 5.36
N GLY A 76 11.52 -1.84 4.91
CA GLY A 76 12.85 -2.08 4.35
C GLY A 76 13.87 -2.62 5.37
N GLN A 77 13.82 -2.14 6.61
CA GLN A 77 14.66 -2.69 7.69
C GLN A 77 14.25 -4.12 8.07
N ALA A 78 12.95 -4.43 7.99
CA ALA A 78 12.44 -5.77 8.22
C ALA A 78 12.98 -6.74 7.15
N LEU A 79 12.85 -6.40 5.86
CA LEU A 79 13.38 -7.23 4.78
C LEU A 79 14.91 -7.41 4.87
N HIS A 80 15.64 -6.36 5.26
CA HIS A 80 17.09 -6.46 5.48
C HIS A 80 17.45 -7.42 6.63
N ALA A 81 16.68 -7.41 7.71
CA ALA A 81 16.85 -8.32 8.83
C ALA A 81 16.59 -9.79 8.42
N ILE A 82 15.51 -10.04 7.68
CA ILE A 82 15.21 -11.36 7.11
C ILE A 82 16.37 -11.83 6.24
N ASN A 83 16.78 -11.00 5.27
CA ASN A 83 17.90 -11.32 4.39
C ASN A 83 19.21 -11.58 5.13
N SER A 84 19.44 -10.94 6.26
CA SER A 84 20.66 -11.14 7.05
C SER A 84 20.63 -12.44 7.86
N ALA A 85 19.45 -12.87 8.29
CA ALA A 85 19.24 -14.07 9.11
C ALA A 85 19.12 -15.36 8.29
N LEU A 86 18.68 -15.29 7.03
CA LEU A 86 18.62 -16.46 6.14
C LEU A 86 20.01 -17.04 5.85
N THR A 87 20.11 -18.36 5.66
CA THR A 87 21.33 -19.01 5.18
C THR A 87 21.58 -18.66 3.71
N PRO A 88 22.81 -18.78 3.18
CA PRO A 88 23.07 -18.56 1.75
C PRO A 88 22.20 -19.44 0.84
N ALA A 89 22.00 -20.71 1.19
CA ALA A 89 21.17 -21.63 0.41
C ALA A 89 19.69 -21.20 0.38
N ASP A 90 19.15 -20.73 1.51
CA ASP A 90 17.77 -20.22 1.54
C ASP A 90 17.62 -18.96 0.69
N LYS A 91 18.60 -18.06 0.74
CA LYS A 91 18.57 -16.83 -0.07
C LYS A 91 18.56 -17.15 -1.56
N ASP A 92 19.39 -18.09 -1.99
CA ASP A 92 19.44 -18.51 -3.39
C ASP A 92 18.12 -19.18 -3.81
N PHE A 93 17.52 -19.99 -2.94
CA PHE A 93 16.24 -20.64 -3.22
C PHE A 93 15.06 -19.65 -3.31
N TRP A 94 15.05 -18.63 -2.44
CA TRP A 94 13.96 -17.64 -2.33
C TRP A 94 14.25 -16.29 -3.01
N ILE A 95 15.28 -16.20 -3.86
CA ILE A 95 15.75 -14.93 -4.42
C ILE A 95 14.65 -14.16 -5.14
N TYR A 96 13.80 -14.85 -5.91
CA TYR A 96 12.71 -14.24 -6.66
C TYR A 96 11.63 -13.68 -5.74
N GLU A 97 11.21 -14.45 -4.74
CA GLU A 97 10.23 -14.03 -3.74
C GLU A 97 10.73 -12.82 -2.93
N LEU A 98 12.01 -12.82 -2.54
CA LEU A 98 12.63 -11.70 -1.83
C LEU A 98 12.67 -10.42 -2.69
N GLU A 99 12.90 -10.54 -3.99
CA GLU A 99 12.82 -9.43 -4.95
C GLU A 99 11.38 -8.92 -5.14
N VAL A 100 10.39 -9.80 -5.14
CA VAL A 100 8.96 -9.41 -5.18
C VAL A 100 8.60 -8.61 -3.93
N ILE A 101 9.03 -9.05 -2.74
CA ILE A 101 8.80 -8.35 -1.48
C ILE A 101 9.48 -6.97 -1.49
N ASP A 102 10.72 -6.86 -1.95
CA ASP A 102 11.41 -5.56 -2.07
C ASP A 102 10.67 -4.59 -2.99
N ARG A 103 10.21 -5.07 -4.17
CA ARG A 103 9.41 -4.25 -5.08
C ARG A 103 8.11 -3.78 -4.45
N ALA A 104 7.43 -4.65 -3.71
CA ALA A 104 6.22 -4.30 -2.97
C ALA A 104 6.49 -3.22 -1.92
N ILE A 105 7.59 -3.31 -1.16
CA ILE A 105 7.97 -2.29 -0.17
C ILE A 105 8.23 -0.93 -0.84
N LYS A 106 8.95 -0.92 -1.97
CA LYS A 106 9.22 0.30 -2.74
C LYS A 106 7.93 0.93 -3.27
N SER A 107 7.05 0.10 -3.84
CA SER A 107 5.72 0.50 -4.31
C SER A 107 4.87 1.12 -3.19
N ARG A 108 4.77 0.46 -2.04
CA ARG A 108 4.08 0.98 -0.85
C ARG A 108 4.66 2.30 -0.39
N ASN A 109 5.98 2.44 -0.31
CA ASN A 109 6.61 3.70 0.11
C ASN A 109 6.28 4.84 -0.84
N ARG A 110 6.28 4.60 -2.15
CA ARG A 110 5.84 5.57 -3.16
C ARG A 110 4.39 5.99 -2.92
N ILE A 111 3.48 5.03 -2.77
CA ILE A 111 2.05 5.30 -2.56
C ILE A 111 1.76 6.01 -1.23
N ALA A 112 2.46 5.63 -0.16
CA ALA A 112 2.26 6.19 1.17
C ALA A 112 2.74 7.64 1.26
N HIS A 113 3.90 7.94 0.67
CA HIS A 113 4.60 9.20 0.90
C HIS A 113 4.38 10.27 -0.17
N ASN A 114 3.95 9.89 -1.38
CA ASN A 114 3.68 10.86 -2.42
C ASN A 114 2.24 11.39 -2.33
N ARG A 115 2.10 12.68 -2.61
CA ARG A 115 0.81 13.35 -2.72
C ARG A 115 0.12 12.89 -4.00
N ILE A 116 -1.15 12.49 -3.88
CA ILE A 116 -2.04 12.36 -5.05
C ILE A 116 -2.48 13.77 -5.46
N THR A 117 -2.19 14.13 -6.71
CA THR A 117 -2.73 15.34 -7.33
C THR A 117 -3.67 14.92 -8.45
N ILE A 118 -4.95 15.28 -8.37
CA ILE A 118 -5.92 14.95 -9.42
C ILE A 118 -6.03 16.13 -10.38
N GLY A 119 -5.69 15.89 -11.64
CA GLY A 119 -5.95 16.76 -12.77
C GLY A 119 -7.23 16.33 -13.49
N SER A 120 -8.06 17.31 -13.83
CA SER A 120 -9.26 17.13 -14.65
C SER A 120 -8.97 17.52 -16.10
N ALA A 121 -9.54 16.79 -17.06
CA ALA A 121 -9.56 17.18 -18.46
C ALA A 121 -11.01 17.32 -18.93
N TRP A 122 -11.26 18.33 -19.75
CA TRP A 122 -12.56 18.54 -20.37
C TRP A 122 -12.82 17.46 -21.43
N THR A 123 -13.95 16.76 -21.30
CA THR A 123 -14.42 15.74 -22.24
C THR A 123 -15.68 16.25 -22.92
N ASP A 124 -15.62 16.49 -24.24
CA ASP A 124 -16.76 16.94 -25.02
C ASP A 124 -17.77 15.82 -25.29
N TYR A 125 -19.06 16.11 -25.13
CA TYR A 125 -20.13 15.19 -25.51
C TYR A 125 -20.44 15.31 -27.01
N ALA A 126 -20.77 14.18 -27.64
CA ALA A 126 -21.16 14.15 -29.07
C ALA A 126 -22.39 15.00 -29.39
N THR A 127 -23.23 15.30 -28.39
CA THR A 127 -24.45 16.12 -28.50
C THR A 127 -24.22 17.62 -28.25
N GLY A 128 -22.97 18.03 -27.97
CA GLY A 128 -22.62 19.39 -27.56
C GLY A 128 -22.53 19.55 -26.04
N GLY A 129 -21.63 20.44 -25.60
CA GLY A 129 -21.22 20.56 -24.19
C GLY A 129 -20.09 19.59 -23.83
N GLY A 130 -19.77 19.49 -22.54
CA GLY A 130 -18.78 18.56 -22.02
C GLY A 130 -18.76 18.52 -20.49
N GLU A 131 -17.98 17.61 -19.93
CA GLU A 131 -17.75 17.50 -18.49
C GLU A 131 -16.25 17.51 -18.17
N TRP A 132 -15.89 18.04 -17.00
CA TRP A 132 -14.55 17.87 -16.46
C TRP A 132 -14.43 16.46 -15.89
N THR A 133 -13.71 15.60 -16.61
CA THR A 133 -13.43 14.22 -16.18
C THR A 133 -12.11 14.23 -15.40
N PRO A 134 -11.98 13.53 -14.26
CA PRO A 134 -10.67 13.25 -13.68
C PRO A 134 -9.90 12.35 -14.64
N VAL A 135 -8.77 12.80 -15.18
CA VAL A 135 -8.01 12.00 -16.17
C VAL A 135 -6.61 11.67 -15.69
N VAL A 136 -6.09 12.41 -14.72
CA VAL A 136 -4.70 12.25 -14.28
C VAL A 136 -4.64 12.30 -12.77
N SER A 137 -4.30 11.21 -12.10
CA SER A 137 -3.70 11.33 -10.77
C SER A 137 -2.18 11.35 -10.94
N MET A 138 -1.50 12.23 -10.21
CA MET A 138 -0.05 12.17 -10.06
C MET A 138 0.26 11.61 -8.69
N ILE A 139 1.09 10.56 -8.61
CA ILE A 139 1.71 10.15 -7.34
C ILE A 139 3.13 10.71 -7.35
N GLY A 140 3.29 11.93 -6.81
CA GLY A 140 4.55 12.68 -6.93
C GLY A 140 4.61 13.38 -8.29
N ASN A 141 5.60 13.05 -9.11
CA ASN A 141 5.74 13.58 -10.47
C ASN A 141 5.29 12.60 -11.57
N ASP A 142 4.89 11.39 -11.19
CA ASP A 142 4.53 10.33 -12.12
C ASP A 142 3.02 10.35 -12.38
N LEU A 143 2.64 10.27 -13.66
CA LEU A 143 1.27 9.95 -14.06
C LEU A 143 0.92 8.57 -13.50
N TYR A 144 -0.21 8.48 -12.82
CA TYR A 144 -0.56 7.33 -12.02
C TYR A 144 -2.07 7.19 -11.98
N ASP A 145 -2.64 6.12 -12.50
CA ASP A 145 -4.08 5.93 -12.61
C ASP A 145 -4.63 4.78 -11.74
N GLU A 146 -5.90 4.42 -11.92
CA GLU A 146 -6.52 3.28 -11.24
C GLU A 146 -5.87 1.94 -11.63
N GLY A 147 -5.45 1.80 -12.88
CA GLY A 147 -4.76 0.61 -13.39
C GLY A 147 -3.42 0.41 -12.69
N ASP A 148 -2.66 1.48 -12.50
CA ASP A 148 -1.41 1.45 -11.73
C ASP A 148 -1.65 1.04 -10.27
N LEU A 149 -2.70 1.57 -9.62
CA LEU A 149 -3.07 1.16 -8.26
C LEU A 149 -3.47 -0.31 -8.17
N LEU A 150 -4.13 -0.85 -9.20
CA LEU A 150 -4.48 -2.28 -9.27
C LEU A 150 -3.24 -3.16 -9.46
N VAL A 151 -2.27 -2.72 -10.27
CA VAL A 151 -0.97 -3.39 -10.41
C VAL A 151 -0.25 -3.41 -9.07
N ASP A 152 -0.21 -2.27 -8.38
CA ASP A 152 0.42 -2.17 -7.06
C ASP A 152 -0.33 -3.00 -5.99
N LEU A 153 -1.67 -3.08 -6.04
CA LEU A 153 -2.43 -3.98 -5.18
C LEU A 153 -2.08 -5.45 -5.42
N ASN A 154 -2.06 -5.87 -6.68
CA ASN A 154 -1.68 -7.25 -7.04
C ASN A 154 -0.24 -7.56 -6.59
N LEU A 155 0.68 -6.60 -6.73
CA LEU A 155 2.05 -6.75 -6.24
C LEU A 155 2.10 -6.94 -4.72
N GLN A 156 1.33 -6.17 -3.94
CA GLN A 156 1.25 -6.38 -2.48
C GLN A 156 0.70 -7.76 -2.12
N GLN A 157 -0.34 -8.23 -2.83
CA GLN A 157 -0.94 -9.54 -2.59
C GLN A 157 0.02 -10.68 -2.93
N LEU A 158 0.76 -10.57 -4.05
CA LEU A 158 1.78 -11.54 -4.42
C LEU A 158 2.92 -11.57 -3.40
N ALA A 159 3.45 -10.42 -3.00
CA ALA A 159 4.47 -10.33 -1.97
C ALA A 159 4.02 -10.92 -0.64
N THR A 160 2.76 -10.67 -0.24
CA THR A 160 2.18 -11.25 0.99
C THR A 160 2.15 -12.77 0.89
N ARG A 161 1.66 -13.31 -0.24
CA ARG A 161 1.64 -14.76 -0.48
C ARG A 161 3.04 -15.37 -0.41
N ASP A 162 4.01 -14.74 -1.04
CA ASP A 162 5.39 -15.23 -1.07
C ASP A 162 6.07 -15.15 0.29
N ALA A 163 5.81 -14.09 1.07
CA ALA A 163 6.25 -14.00 2.45
C ALA A 163 5.65 -15.13 3.32
N VAL A 164 4.36 -15.44 3.15
CA VAL A 164 3.73 -16.57 3.85
C VAL A 164 4.36 -17.91 3.47
N ARG A 165 4.69 -18.11 2.18
CA ARG A 165 5.39 -19.33 1.71
C ARG A 165 6.77 -19.47 2.36
N LEU A 166 7.52 -18.37 2.44
CA LEU A 166 8.82 -18.34 3.12
C LEU A 166 8.66 -18.67 4.61
N LEU A 167 7.72 -18.02 5.31
CA LEU A 167 7.45 -18.32 6.72
C LEU A 167 7.14 -19.81 6.94
N HIS A 168 6.23 -20.36 6.13
CA HIS A 168 5.87 -21.76 6.19
C HIS A 168 7.09 -22.68 6.00
N PHE A 169 7.92 -22.39 5.00
CA PHE A 169 9.14 -23.17 4.75
C PHE A 169 10.08 -23.17 5.95
N LEU A 170 10.32 -22.00 6.56
CA LEU A 170 11.20 -21.87 7.72
C LEU A 170 10.68 -22.68 8.93
N VAL A 171 9.38 -22.59 9.21
CA VAL A 171 8.75 -23.35 10.30
C VAL A 171 8.89 -24.88 10.10
N HIS A 172 8.70 -25.36 8.87
CA HIS A 172 8.73 -26.80 8.59
C HIS A 172 10.15 -27.37 8.50
N ARG A 173 11.10 -26.60 7.98
CA ARG A 173 12.51 -27.01 7.95
C ARG A 173 13.03 -27.27 9.36
N ASP A 174 12.80 -26.33 10.28
CA ASP A 174 13.30 -26.44 11.65
C ASP A 174 12.63 -27.61 12.40
N SER A 175 11.42 -28.00 12.01
CA SER A 175 10.74 -29.19 12.54
C SER A 175 11.42 -30.50 12.11
N LEU A 176 11.90 -30.57 10.86
CA LEU A 176 12.63 -31.74 10.36
C LEU A 176 14.03 -31.84 10.99
N ASP A 177 14.74 -30.71 11.12
CA ASP A 177 16.05 -30.67 11.77
C ASP A 177 15.98 -31.07 13.25
N ALA A 178 14.85 -30.80 13.93
CA ALA A 178 14.62 -31.19 15.31
C ALA A 178 14.29 -32.69 15.50
N GLU A 179 13.77 -33.38 14.48
CA GLU A 179 13.51 -34.83 14.52
C GLU A 179 14.78 -35.66 14.28
N ASP A 180 15.76 -35.09 13.56
CA ASP A 180 17.04 -35.73 13.24
C ASP A 180 18.17 -35.45 14.27
N SER A 181 17.89 -34.66 15.31
CA SER A 181 18.83 -34.25 16.38
C SER A 181 18.66 -35.05 17.68
#